data_AF-A0A4R6S3K4-F1
#
_entry.id   AF-A0A4R6S3K4-F1
#
_cell.length_a   1.000
_cell.length_b   1.000
_cell.length_c   1.000
_cell.angle_alpha   90.00
_cell.angle_beta   90.00
_cell.angle_gamma   90.00
#
_symmetry.space_group_name_H-M   'P 1'
#
loop_
_entity.id
_entity.type
_entity.pdbx_description
1 polymer ?
#
loop_
_entity_poly.entity_id
_entity_poly.type
_entity_poly.pdbx_seq_one_letter_code
_entity_poly.pdbx_strand_id
1 'polypeptide(L)'
;MTQNPEPAKTQPVTPSRRDRLRPLELIVFSAVLGVFAGLIVLLTTREPLLAVIFLGIGFISSLVMVALVGLGGKPSAEDLEARKDLQSPDGKNWH
;
A
#
# COMPACT_ATOMS: atom_id res chain seq x y z
N MET A 1 22.87 -19.97 36.73
CA MET A 1 22.21 -18.66 36.96
C MET A 1 21.35 -18.38 35.74
N THR A 2 20.02 -18.45 35.88
CA THR A 2 19.05 -18.28 34.80
C THR A 2 18.90 -16.79 34.47
N GLN A 3 19.45 -16.34 33.34
CA GLN A 3 19.25 -14.97 32.88
C GLN A 3 17.95 -14.91 32.07
N ASN A 4 16.96 -14.24 32.63
CA ASN A 4 15.69 -13.92 31.99
C ASN A 4 15.98 -13.03 30.75
N PRO A 5 15.46 -13.33 29.55
CA PRO A 5 15.73 -12.52 28.37
C PRO A 5 15.14 -11.12 28.56
N GLU A 6 16.02 -10.11 28.60
CA GLU A 6 15.62 -8.72 28.66
C GLU A 6 14.89 -8.37 27.35
N PRO A 7 13.64 -7.89 27.39
CA PRO A 7 12.86 -7.65 26.19
C PRO A 7 13.55 -6.57 25.36
N ALA A 8 13.95 -6.93 24.14
CA ALA A 8 14.46 -6.00 23.14
C ALA A 8 13.50 -4.80 23.05
N LYS A 9 13.96 -3.60 23.44
CA LYS A 9 13.17 -2.36 23.39
C LYS A 9 12.74 -2.11 21.96
N THR A 10 11.53 -2.53 21.63
CA THR A 10 10.87 -2.24 20.35
C THR A 10 10.55 -0.75 20.38
N GLN A 11 11.41 0.09 19.80
CA GLN A 11 11.12 1.51 19.70
C GLN A 11 9.84 1.67 18.86
N PRO A 12 8.79 2.31 19.39
CA PRO A 12 7.54 2.45 18.65
C PRO A 12 7.78 3.35 17.44
N VAL A 13 7.88 2.74 16.27
CA VAL A 13 7.93 3.46 14.99
C VAL A 13 6.57 4.12 14.81
N THR A 14 6.49 5.42 15.12
CA THR A 14 5.24 6.16 15.01
C THR A 14 5.17 6.65 13.55
N PRO A 15 4.27 6.12 12.72
CA PRO A 15 4.22 6.50 11.31
C PRO A 15 3.95 8.00 11.21
N SER A 16 4.78 8.69 10.44
CA SER A 16 4.60 10.12 10.20
C SER A 16 3.28 10.35 9.49
N ARG A 17 2.63 11.50 9.72
CA ARG A 17 1.33 11.83 9.10
C ARG A 17 1.35 11.68 7.57
N ARG A 18 2.51 11.94 6.95
CA ARG A 18 2.74 11.75 5.51
C ARG A 18 2.59 10.30 5.04
N ASP A 19 3.02 9.32 5.84
CA ASP A 19 2.96 7.90 5.47
C ASP A 19 1.55 7.34 5.58
N ARG A 20 0.73 7.94 6.46
CA ARG A 20 -0.70 7.63 6.55
C ARG A 20 -1.51 8.16 5.37
N LEU A 21 -0.99 9.15 4.65
CA LEU A 21 -1.70 9.79 3.53
C LEU A 21 -1.38 9.14 2.17
N ARG A 22 -0.21 8.51 2.00
CA ARG A 22 0.16 7.79 0.76
C ARG A 22 -0.91 6.77 0.30
N PRO A 23 -1.51 5.94 1.18
CA PRO A 23 -2.56 5.00 0.76
C PRO A 23 -3.83 5.71 0.29
N LEU A 24 -4.15 6.86 0.89
CA LEU A 24 -5.35 7.62 0.56
C LEU A 24 -5.25 8.23 -0.85
N GLU A 25 -4.07 8.73 -1.24
CA GLU A 25 -3.84 9.25 -2.59
C GLU A 25 -4.12 8.19 -3.66
N LEU A 26 -3.68 6.95 -3.45
CA LEU A 26 -3.91 5.85 -4.38
C LEU A 26 -5.39 5.52 -4.53
N ILE A 27 -6.14 5.53 -3.42
CA ILE A 27 -7.60 5.32 -3.45
C ILE A 27 -8.30 6.44 -4.20
N VAL A 28 -7.92 7.69 -3.94
CA VAL A 28 -8.49 8.88 -4.62
C VAL A 28 -8.21 8.81 -6.11
N PHE A 29 -7.00 8.46 -6.52
CA PHE A 29 -6.63 8.33 -7.92
C PHE A 29 -7.45 7.24 -8.64
N SER A 30 -7.56 6.05 -8.03
CA SER A 30 -8.40 4.97 -8.55
C SER A 30 -9.88 5.36 -8.62
N ALA A 31 -10.39 6.11 -7.64
CA ALA A 31 -11.77 6.61 -7.66
C ALA A 31 -12.03 7.55 -8.84
N VAL A 32 -11.10 8.46 -9.15
CA VAL A 32 -11.20 9.36 -10.31
C VAL A 32 -11.24 8.55 -11.62
N LEU A 33 -10.39 7.54 -11.77
CA LEU A 33 -10.39 6.67 -12.95
C LEU A 33 -11.69 5.88 -13.09
N GLY A 34 -12.20 5.33 -11.99
CA GLY A 34 -13.47 4.60 -11.96
C GLY A 34 -14.66 5.49 -12.33
N VAL A 35 -14.73 6.70 -11.76
CA VAL A 35 -15.77 7.69 -12.11
C VAL A 35 -15.67 8.09 -13.57
N PHE A 36 -14.47 8.35 -14.09
CA PHE A 36 -14.26 8.69 -15.49
C PHE A 36 -14.76 7.59 -16.43
N ALA A 37 -14.41 6.33 -16.16
CA ALA A 37 -14.89 5.18 -16.92
C ALA A 37 -16.42 5.03 -16.85
N GLY A 38 -17.00 5.15 -15.65
CA GLY A 38 -18.45 5.09 -15.44
C GLY A 38 -19.20 6.22 -16.16
N LEU A 39 -18.66 7.43 -16.17
CA LEU A 39 -19.23 8.58 -16.90
C LEU A 39 -19.20 8.36 -18.41
N ILE A 40 -18.11 7.83 -18.97
CA ILE A 40 -18.04 7.49 -20.40
C ILE A 40 -19.15 6.49 -20.76
N VAL A 41 -19.33 5.44 -19.96
CA VAL A 41 -20.37 4.44 -20.19
C VAL A 41 -21.76 5.07 -20.09
N LEU A 42 -22.04 5.86 -19.04
CA LEU A 42 -23.33 6.54 -18.87
C LEU A 42 -23.66 7.45 -20.06
N LEU A 43 -22.69 8.23 -20.53
CA LEU A 43 -22.89 9.15 -21.66
C LEU A 43 -23.07 8.43 -22.99
N THR A 44 -22.41 7.27 -23.15
CA THR A 44 -22.45 6.47 -24.39
C THR A 44 -23.70 5.60 -24.47
N THR A 45 -24.08 4.94 -23.38
CA THR A 45 -25.20 3.98 -23.37
C THR A 45 -26.52 4.61 -22.95
N ARG A 46 -26.49 5.73 -22.21
CA ARG A 46 -27.66 6.37 -21.58
C ARG A 46 -28.43 5.42 -20.64
N GLU A 47 -27.82 4.32 -20.22
CA GLU A 47 -28.42 3.29 -19.38
C GLU A 47 -27.76 3.29 -17.99
N PRO A 48 -28.47 3.71 -16.93
CA PRO A 48 -27.87 3.91 -15.61
C PRO A 48 -27.40 2.61 -14.94
N LEU A 49 -28.10 1.49 -15.18
CA LEU A 49 -27.72 0.19 -14.61
C LEU A 49 -26.38 -0.29 -15.18
N LEU A 50 -26.22 -0.19 -16.51
CA LEU A 50 -24.96 -0.53 -17.19
C LEU A 50 -23.83 0.38 -16.69
N ALA A 51 -24.08 1.68 -16.53
CA ALA A 51 -23.09 2.62 -16.03
C ALA A 51 -22.57 2.26 -14.64
N VAL A 52 -23.46 1.90 -13.69
CA VAL A 52 -23.05 1.54 -12.32
C VAL A 52 -22.21 0.26 -12.28
N ILE A 53 -22.58 -0.75 -13.09
CA ILE A 53 -21.83 -2.00 -13.19
C ILE A 53 -20.42 -1.72 -13.71
N PHE A 54 -20.29 -0.97 -14.81
CA PHE A 54 -18.98 -0.65 -15.38
C PHE A 54 -18.16 0.31 -14.52
N LEU A 55 -18.80 1.21 -13.78
CA LEU A 55 -18.13 2.04 -12.77
C LEU A 55 -17.48 1.15 -11.71
N GLY A 56 -18.21 0.16 -11.20
CA GLY A 56 -17.69 -0.81 -10.24
C GLY A 56 -16.51 -1.63 -10.80
N ILE A 57 -16.68 -2.18 -12.01
CA ILE A 57 -15.63 -2.97 -12.68
C ILE A 57 -14.38 -2.12 -12.93
N GLY A 58 -14.55 -0.92 -13.49
CA GLY A 58 -13.46 0.01 -13.78
C GLY A 58 -12.71 0.44 -12.52
N PHE A 59 -13.45 0.77 -11.46
CA PHE A 59 -12.88 1.11 -10.16
C PHE A 59 -12.03 -0.04 -9.59
N ILE A 60 -12.57 -1.25 -9.51
CA ILE A 60 -11.84 -2.43 -9.00
C ILE A 60 -10.62 -2.72 -9.86
N SER A 61 -10.76 -2.68 -11.20
CA SER A 61 -9.65 -2.90 -12.12
C SER A 61 -8.53 -1.90 -11.92
N SER A 62 -8.86 -0.63 -11.68
CA SER A 62 -7.88 0.42 -11.40
C SER A 62 -7.18 0.21 -10.05
N LEU A 63 -7.89 -0.21 -9.00
CA LEU A 63 -7.30 -0.53 -7.70
C LEU A 63 -6.32 -1.70 -7.81
N VAL A 64 -6.73 -2.75 -8.51
CA VAL A 64 -5.88 -3.92 -8.76
C VAL A 64 -4.63 -3.49 -9.51
N MET A 65 -4.77 -2.69 -10.57
CA MET A 65 -3.62 -2.20 -11.33
C MET A 65 -2.65 -1.39 -10.46
N VAL A 66 -3.16 -0.44 -9.68
CA VAL A 66 -2.33 0.38 -8.76
C VAL A 66 -1.67 -0.49 -7.69
N ALA A 67 -2.39 -1.47 -7.13
CA ALA A 67 -1.86 -2.39 -6.14
C ALA A 67 -0.76 -3.30 -6.71
N LEU A 68 -0.94 -3.81 -7.92
CA LEU A 68 0.04 -4.65 -8.60
C LEU A 68 1.30 -3.85 -8.96
N VAL A 69 1.14 -2.61 -9.41
CA VAL A 69 2.27 -1.69 -9.63
C VAL A 69 3.00 -1.41 -8.32
N GLY A 70 2.28 -1.21 -7.22
CA GLY A 70 2.86 -1.01 -5.89
C GLY A 70 3.62 -2.25 -5.37
N LEU A 71 3.07 -3.45 -5.58
CA LEU A 71 3.69 -4.72 -5.17
C LEU A 71 4.92 -5.09 -6.03
N GLY A 72 4.85 -4.81 -7.33
CA GLY A 72 5.95 -5.08 -8.26
C GLY A 72 7.08 -4.04 -8.22
N GLY A 73 6.87 -2.93 -7.51
CA GLY A 73 7.85 -1.85 -7.35
C GLY A 73 9.08 -2.28 -6.55
N LYS A 74 10.24 -1.71 -6.86
CA LYS A 74 11.47 -1.88 -6.06
C LYS A 74 11.24 -1.31 -4.65
N PRO A 75 11.76 -1.95 -3.59
CA PRO A 75 11.66 -1.43 -2.23
C PRO A 75 12.16 0.01 -2.14
N SER A 76 11.45 0.84 -1.37
CA SER A 76 11.84 2.23 -1.18
C SER A 76 13.17 2.34 -0.41
N ALA A 77 13.82 3.51 -0.47
CA ALA A 77 15.05 3.74 0.29
C ALA A 77 14.84 3.53 1.81
N GLU A 78 13.70 3.97 2.34
CA GLU A 78 13.25 3.71 3.72
C GLU A 78 13.14 2.20 4.01
N ASP A 79 12.53 1.42 3.11
CA ASP A 79 12.43 -0.04 3.29
C ASP A 79 13.81 -0.72 3.30
N LEU A 80 14.74 -0.22 2.48
CA LEU A 80 16.11 -0.70 2.42
C LEU A 80 16.88 -0.39 3.71
N GLU A 81 16.71 0.79 4.29
CA GLU A 81 17.31 1.16 5.57
C GLU A 81 16.74 0.31 6.72
N ALA A 82 15.41 0.17 6.80
CA ALA A 82 14.77 -0.67 7.81
C ALA A 82 15.22 -2.15 7.74
N ARG A 83 15.48 -2.67 6.53
CA ARG A 83 15.99 -4.04 6.34
C ARG A 83 17.45 -4.22 6.77
N LYS A 84 18.28 -3.18 6.66
CA LYS A 84 19.69 -3.24 7.11
C LYS A 84 19.79 -3.39 8.62
N ASP A 85 18.91 -2.71 9.37
CA ASP A 85 18.82 -2.87 10.82
C ASP A 85 18.42 -4.30 11.23
N LEU A 86 17.54 -4.95 10.45
CA LEU A 86 17.15 -6.35 10.68
C LEU A 86 18.23 -7.37 10.28
N GLN A 87 19.14 -6.99 9.38
CA GLN A 87 20.21 -7.85 8.86
C GLN A 87 21.52 -7.77 9.65
N SER A 88 21.56 -7.08 10.79
CA SER A 88 22.72 -7.09 11.69
C SER A 88 22.51 -8.14 12.78
N PRO A 89 22.85 -9.43 12.55
CA PRO A 89 23.06 -10.35 13.66
C PRO A 89 24.26 -9.82 14.43
N ASP A 90 24.06 -9.52 15.71
CA ASP A 90 25.11 -9.16 16.66
C ASP A 90 25.99 -10.42 16.90
N GLY A 91 26.81 -10.73 15.89
CA GLY A 91 27.56 -11.98 15.74
C GLY A 91 28.88 -11.98 16.50
N LYS A 92 28.92 -11.42 17.72
CA LYS A 92 30.16 -11.36 18.50
C LYS A 92 30.24 -12.34 19.67
N ASN A 93 29.17 -13.07 19.98
CA ASN A 93 29.06 -13.81 21.26
C ASN A 93 28.61 -15.28 21.15
N TRP A 94 28.73 -15.94 19.99
CA TRP A 94 28.48 -17.39 19.92
C TRP A 94 29.81 -18.16 19.96
N HIS A 95 30.21 -18.51 21.18
CA HIS A 95 31.26 -19.49 21.46
C HIS A 95 30.74 -20.92 21.26
#